data_AF-A0A930XZG7-F1
#
_entry.id   AF-A0A930XZG7-F1
#
_cell.length_a   1.000
_cell.length_b   1.000
_cell.length_c   1.000
_cell.angle_alpha   90.00
_cell.angle_beta   90.00
_cell.angle_gamma   90.00
#
_symmetry.space_group_name_H-M   'P 1'
#
loop_
_entity.id
_entity.type
_entity.pdbx_description
1 polymer ?
#
loop_
_entity_poly.entity_id
_entity_poly.type
_entity_poly.pdbx_seq_one_letter_code
_entity_poly.pdbx_strand_id
1 'polypeptide(L)'
;MWSYLRENRRKLVDRTAAGVISLGGYSVIGIIALIFIFLFGQILPLFLPADEDALAEYSAPAPTAERVLLDEYGQTGLWLDAGGALREFSGESGELLETFPLLGTAP
;
A
#
# COMPACT_ATOMS: atom_id res chain seq x y z
N MET A 1 -42.78 9.17 -52.68
CA MET A 1 -43.24 8.68 -51.36
C MET A 1 -42.10 8.22 -50.45
N TRP A 2 -41.01 7.63 -50.97
CA TRP A 2 -39.87 7.11 -50.19
C TRP A 2 -38.92 8.16 -49.56
N SER A 3 -39.10 9.46 -49.82
CA SER A 3 -38.22 10.53 -49.31
C SER A 3 -38.69 11.14 -47.97
N TYR A 4 -40.00 11.25 -47.73
CA TYR A 4 -40.57 11.90 -46.55
C TYR A 4 -40.33 11.13 -45.24
N LEU A 5 -40.22 9.79 -45.32
CA LEU A 5 -39.92 8.94 -44.16
C LEU A 5 -38.47 9.13 -43.65
N ARG A 6 -37.56 9.64 -44.49
CA ARG A 6 -36.13 9.78 -44.13
C ARG A 6 -35.84 10.99 -43.27
N GLU A 7 -36.59 12.08 -43.44
CA GLU A 7 -36.34 13.34 -42.73
C GLU A 7 -36.80 13.28 -41.27
N ASN A 8 -37.97 12.71 -41.01
CA ASN A 8 -38.48 12.55 -39.64
C ASN A 8 -37.62 11.58 -38.82
N ARG A 9 -37.08 10.52 -39.44
CA ARG A 9 -36.14 9.61 -38.75
C ARG A 9 -34.83 10.31 -38.38
N ARG A 10 -34.32 11.23 -39.21
CA ARG A 10 -33.11 11.99 -38.89
C ARG A 10 -33.31 12.90 -37.68
N LYS A 11 -34.43 13.63 -37.64
CA LYS A 11 -34.77 14.51 -36.49
C LYS A 11 -34.91 13.72 -35.19
N LEU A 12 -35.49 12.52 -35.25
CA LEU A 12 -35.61 11.64 -34.09
C LEU A 12 -34.23 11.13 -33.62
N VAL A 13 -33.41 10.64 -34.55
CA VAL A 13 -32.06 10.14 -34.26
C VAL A 13 -31.17 11.23 -33.67
N ASP A 14 -31.21 12.43 -34.24
CA ASP A 14 -30.43 13.58 -33.78
C ASP A 14 -30.80 13.97 -32.35
N ARG A 15 -32.11 14.03 -32.05
CA ARG A 15 -32.59 14.35 -30.69
C ARG A 15 -32.23 13.26 -29.68
N THR A 16 -32.30 11.98 -30.08
CA THR A 16 -31.85 10.88 -29.21
C THR A 16 -30.34 10.89 -28.99
N ALA A 17 -29.55 11.22 -30.01
CA ALA A 17 -28.10 11.32 -29.91
C ALA A 17 -27.69 12.43 -28.95
N ALA A 18 -28.31 13.61 -29.05
CA ALA A 18 -28.08 14.71 -28.11
C ALA A 18 -28.38 14.31 -26.65
N GLY A 19 -29.47 13.56 -26.43
CA GLY A 19 -29.83 13.04 -25.11
C GLY A 19 -28.80 12.04 -24.57
N VAL A 20 -28.36 11.09 -25.40
CA VAL A 20 -27.35 10.08 -25.02
C VAL A 20 -25.99 10.72 -24.69
N ILE A 21 -25.56 11.70 -25.50
CA ILE A 21 -24.29 12.41 -25.26
C ILE A 21 -24.36 13.18 -23.93
N SER A 22 -25.47 13.87 -23.67
CA SER A 22 -25.65 14.62 -22.43
C SER A 22 -25.67 13.70 -21.21
N LEU A 23 -26.42 12.59 -21.29
CA LEU A 23 -26.48 11.58 -20.23
C LEU A 23 -25.11 10.95 -19.98
N GLY A 24 -24.36 10.65 -21.04
CA GLY A 24 -23.00 10.13 -20.96
C GLY A 24 -22.06 11.09 -20.23
N GLY A 25 -22.12 12.39 -20.55
CA GLY A 25 -21.32 13.42 -19.87
C GLY A 25 -21.61 13.48 -18.36
N TYR A 26 -22.89 13.54 -17.98
CA TYR A 26 -23.26 13.53 -16.56
C TYR A 26 -22.89 12.24 -15.84
N SER A 27 -23.01 11.10 -16.52
CA SER A 27 -22.61 9.79 -15.98
C SER A 27 -21.11 9.75 -15.68
N VAL A 28 -20.27 10.22 -16.61
CA VAL A 28 -18.81 10.27 -16.43
C VAL A 28 -18.43 11.18 -15.27
N ILE A 29 -19.04 12.38 -15.18
CA ILE A 29 -18.80 13.29 -14.06
C ILE A 29 -19.20 12.63 -12.73
N GLY A 30 -20.35 11.96 -12.70
CA GLY A 30 -20.81 11.22 -11.52
C GLY A 30 -19.86 10.10 -11.11
N ILE A 31 -19.38 9.31 -12.06
CA ILE A 31 -18.42 8.22 -11.80
C ILE A 31 -17.10 8.78 -11.26
N ILE A 32 -16.56 9.84 -11.85
CA ILE A 32 -15.32 10.46 -11.39
C ILE A 32 -15.49 11.00 -9.97
N ALA A 33 -16.61 11.66 -9.67
CA ALA A 33 -16.91 12.13 -8.32
C ALA A 33 -17.02 10.97 -7.30
N LEU A 34 -17.66 9.86 -7.68
CA LEU A 34 -17.74 8.65 -6.85
C LEU A 34 -16.36 8.03 -6.59
N ILE A 35 -15.50 7.98 -7.60
CA ILE A 35 -14.11 7.53 -7.43
C ILE A 35 -13.38 8.43 -6.42
N PHE A 36 -13.53 9.74 -6.50
CA PHE A 36 -12.90 10.64 -5.53
C PHE A 36 -13.40 10.41 -4.10
N ILE A 37 -14.71 10.22 -3.90
CA ILE A 37 -15.28 9.89 -2.59
C ILE A 37 -14.71 8.56 -2.08
N PHE A 38 -14.64 7.55 -2.94
CA PHE A 38 -14.05 6.26 -2.61
C PHE A 38 -12.58 6.40 -2.17
N LEU A 39 -11.76 7.10 -2.97
CA LEU A 39 -10.35 7.32 -2.66
C LEU A 39 -10.19 8.11 -1.35
N PHE A 40 -10.98 9.16 -1.14
CA PHE A 40 -10.93 9.93 0.10
C PHE A 40 -11.21 9.05 1.33
N GLY A 41 -12.21 8.16 1.24
CA GLY A 41 -12.50 7.19 2.30
C GLY A 41 -11.37 6.22 2.60
N GLN A 42 -10.54 5.85 1.61
CA GLN A 42 -9.38 4.97 1.80
C GLN A 42 -8.15 5.71 2.32
N ILE A 43 -7.99 6.99 1.98
CA ILE A 43 -6.84 7.80 2.39
C ILE A 43 -7.02 8.31 3.82
N LEU A 44 -8.25 8.64 4.26
CA LEU A 44 -8.51 9.10 5.63
C LEU A 44 -7.91 8.18 6.72
N PRO A 45 -8.06 6.85 6.65
CA PRO A 45 -7.40 5.89 7.54
C PRO A 45 -5.89 6.08 7.70
N LEU A 46 -5.19 6.51 6.65
CA LEU A 46 -3.73 6.67 6.69
C LEU A 46 -3.27 7.84 7.56
N PHE A 47 -4.19 8.75 7.91
CA PHE A 47 -3.92 9.85 8.84
C PHE A 47 -4.29 9.53 10.28
N LEU A 48 -4.94 8.39 10.54
CA LEU A 48 -5.10 7.93 11.92
C LEU A 48 -3.75 7.46 12.47
N PRO A 49 -3.51 7.64 13.78
CA PRO A 49 -2.32 7.08 14.41
C PRO A 49 -2.28 5.57 14.19
N ALA A 50 -1.08 5.03 14.02
CA ALA A 50 -0.89 3.59 14.00
C ALA A 50 -1.37 3.01 15.34
N ASP A 51 -2.33 2.09 15.28
CA ASP A 51 -2.70 1.28 16.45
C ASP A 51 -1.65 0.18 16.55
N GLU A 52 -0.75 0.30 17.52
CA GLU A 52 0.38 -0.62 17.72
C GLU A 52 0.00 -1.67 18.76
N ASP A 53 -0.58 -2.78 18.31
CA ASP A 53 -0.69 -3.99 19.12
C ASP A 53 0.59 -4.82 19.00
N ALA A 54 1.19 -5.17 20.14
CA ALA A 54 2.35 -6.06 20.17
C ALA A 54 1.92 -7.47 19.72
N LEU A 55 2.19 -7.80 18.45
CA LEU A 55 1.83 -9.10 17.86
C LEU A 55 2.72 -10.24 18.36
N ALA A 56 3.96 -9.93 18.73
CA ALA A 56 4.92 -10.89 19.26
C ALA A 56 5.99 -10.21 20.12
N GLU A 57 6.51 -10.96 21.09
CA GLU A 57 7.60 -10.56 21.96
C GLU A 57 8.61 -11.70 22.04
N TYR A 58 9.88 -11.38 21.88
CA TYR A 58 10.97 -12.35 21.88
C TYR A 58 12.04 -11.95 22.89
N SER A 59 12.75 -12.95 23.42
CA SER A 59 13.93 -12.70 24.22
C SER A 59 15.04 -12.12 23.35
N ALA A 60 15.66 -11.03 23.82
CA ALA A 60 16.79 -10.42 23.15
C ALA A 60 17.96 -11.42 22.97
N PRO A 61 18.61 -11.48 21.79
CA PRO A 61 19.76 -12.36 21.56
C PRO A 61 20.99 -12.03 22.42
N ALA A 62 21.06 -10.82 22.97
CA ALA A 62 22.09 -10.36 23.90
C ALA A 62 21.51 -9.32 24.88
N PRO A 63 22.07 -9.18 26.10
CA PRO A 63 21.53 -8.29 27.14
C PRO A 63 21.64 -6.80 26.80
N THR A 64 22.56 -6.43 25.91
CA THR A 64 22.77 -5.06 25.44
C THR A 64 22.79 -5.00 23.92
N ALA A 65 22.10 -4.02 23.36
CA ALA A 65 22.22 -3.63 21.96
C ALA A 65 22.71 -2.19 21.91
N GLU A 66 23.74 -1.94 21.10
CA GLU A 66 24.03 -0.58 20.65
C GLU A 66 23.03 -0.17 19.57
N ARG A 67 22.70 -1.10 18.66
CA ARG A 67 21.65 -0.92 17.64
C ARG A 67 20.96 -2.23 17.32
N VAL A 68 19.67 -2.12 17.01
CA VAL A 68 18.86 -3.18 16.42
C VAL A 68 18.33 -2.67 15.09
N LEU A 69 18.48 -3.47 14.05
CA LEU A 69 17.99 -3.19 12.70
C LEU A 69 17.09 -4.35 12.30
N LEU A 70 16.05 -4.05 11.51
CA LEU A 70 15.17 -5.04 10.92
C LEU A 70 15.11 -4.76 9.42
N ASP A 71 15.15 -5.80 8.61
CA ASP A 71 14.98 -5.67 7.16
C ASP A 71 13.57 -5.16 6.81
N GLU A 72 13.40 -4.62 5.59
CA GLU A 72 12.16 -3.99 5.13
C GLU A 72 10.95 -4.94 5.15
N TYR A 73 11.20 -6.24 5.00
CA TYR A 73 10.16 -7.28 5.07
C TYR A 73 9.95 -7.86 6.48
N GLY A 74 10.71 -7.41 7.49
CA GLY A 74 10.59 -7.91 8.85
C GLY A 74 11.07 -9.35 9.07
N GLN A 75 11.76 -9.95 8.10
CA GLN A 75 12.13 -11.37 8.15
C GLN A 75 13.43 -11.63 8.91
N THR A 76 14.38 -10.72 8.78
CA THR A 76 15.71 -10.83 9.37
C THR A 76 16.06 -9.53 10.09
N GLY A 77 16.52 -9.65 11.32
CA GLY A 77 17.04 -8.56 12.11
C GLY A 77 18.52 -8.71 12.42
N LEU A 78 19.18 -7.58 12.65
CA LEU A 78 20.57 -7.50 13.08
C LEU A 78 20.64 -6.84 14.45
N TRP A 79 21.37 -7.48 15.35
CA TRP A 79 21.62 -7.01 16.69
C TRP A 79 23.11 -6.72 16.85
N LEU A 80 23.46 -5.45 17.02
CA LEU A 80 24.82 -5.01 17.26
C LEU A 80 25.07 -4.92 18.77
N ASP A 81 25.94 -5.79 19.29
CA ASP A 81 26.37 -5.75 20.68
C ASP A 81 27.52 -4.74 20.89
N ALA A 82 27.63 -4.20 22.10
CA ALA A 82 28.71 -3.30 22.51
C ALA A 82 30.12 -3.95 22.39
N GLY A 83 30.18 -5.28 22.37
CA GLY A 83 31.40 -6.05 22.11
C GLY A 83 31.86 -6.08 20.65
N GLY A 84 31.13 -5.45 19.71
CA GLY A 84 31.47 -5.45 18.29
C GLY A 84 31.13 -6.76 17.56
N ALA A 85 30.16 -7.52 18.09
CA ALA A 85 29.59 -8.68 17.43
C ALA A 85 28.23 -8.31 16.81
N LEU A 86 28.03 -8.68 15.55
CA LEU A 86 26.77 -8.60 14.83
C LEU A 86 26.06 -9.95 14.94
N ARG A 87 24.84 -9.97 15.46
CA ARG A 87 24.01 -11.17 15.61
C ARG A 87 22.80 -11.04 14.70
N GLU A 88 22.68 -11.93 13.74
CA GLU A 88 21.51 -12.02 12.88
C GLU A 88 20.45 -12.87 13.57
N PHE A 89 19.20 -12.41 13.59
CA PHE A 89 18.08 -13.10 14.18
C PHE A 89 16.87 -13.10 13.24
N SER A 90 16.00 -14.09 13.37
CA SER A 90 14.73 -14.17 12.66
C SER A 90 13.76 -13.14 13.23
N GLY A 91 13.22 -12.25 12.40
CA GLY A 91 12.17 -11.31 12.81
C GLY A 91 10.82 -11.98 13.07
N GLU A 92 10.61 -13.19 12.53
CA GLU A 92 9.38 -13.96 12.74
C GLU A 92 9.40 -14.80 14.02
N SER A 93 10.57 -15.29 14.47
CA SER A 93 10.67 -16.17 15.64
C SER A 93 11.55 -15.63 16.77
N GLY A 94 12.33 -14.59 16.52
CA GLY A 94 13.37 -14.10 17.43
C GLY A 94 14.58 -15.02 17.57
N GLU A 95 14.64 -16.13 16.82
CA GLU A 95 15.73 -17.10 16.91
C GLU A 95 17.03 -16.53 16.33
N LEU A 96 18.15 -16.75 17.03
CA LEU A 96 19.47 -16.39 16.54
C LEU A 96 19.84 -17.28 15.34
N LEU A 97 20.08 -16.66 14.19
CA LEU A 97 20.48 -17.33 12.97
C LEU A 97 22.00 -17.47 12.89
N GLU A 98 22.70 -16.34 12.83
CA GLU A 98 24.15 -16.30 12.68
C GLU A 98 24.79 -15.21 13.56
N THR A 99 26.09 -15.33 13.82
CA THR A 99 26.85 -14.34 14.58
C THR A 99 28.17 -14.08 13.89
N PHE A 100 28.42 -12.81 13.56
CA PHE A 100 29.60 -12.32 12.90
C PHE A 100 30.39 -11.38 13.81
N PRO A 101 31.68 -11.62 14.06
CA PRO A 101 32.54 -10.63 14.68
C PRO A 101 32.82 -9.50 13.68
N LEU A 102 32.46 -8.25 13.99
CA LEU A 102 32.76 -7.09 13.13
C LEU A 102 34.19 -6.60 13.29
N LEU A 103 34.71 -6.74 14.51
CA LEU A 103 36.14 -6.63 14.77
C LEU A 103 36.73 -8.01 14.59
N GLY A 104 37.32 -8.24 13.41
CA GLY A 104 38.08 -9.46 13.17
C GLY A 104 39.11 -9.63 14.28
N THR A 105 39.03 -10.73 15.04
CA THR A 105 40.24 -11.26 15.65
C THR A 105 41.11 -11.76 14.52
N ALA A 106 42.11 -10.96 14.15
CA ALA A 106 43.26 -11.42 13.41
C ALA A 106 44.52 -10.75 13.98
N PRO A 107 45.55 -11.51 14.37
CA PRO A 107 45.59 -12.80 15.08
C PRO A 107 45.65 -12.65 16.62
#